data_AF-A0AAN6IRW8-F1
#
_entry.id   AF-A0AAN6IRW8-F1
#
_cell.length_a   1.000
_cell.length_b   1.000
_cell.length_c   1.000
_cell.angle_alpha   90.00
_cell.angle_beta   90.00
_cell.angle_gamma   90.00
#
_symmetry.space_group_name_H-M   'P 1'
#
loop_
_entity.id
_entity.type
_entity.pdbx_description
1 polymer ?
#
loop_
_entity_poly.entity_id
_entity_poly.type
_entity_poly.pdbx_seq_one_letter_code
_entity_poly.pdbx_strand_id
1 'polypeptide(L)'
;MSSRFYFGGSDSGSEVDDDAPLPFPKPIDRAAFLTPDFDAATFLSSLSDRFQTLEDLQAELRELSHTVNKELVDLVNDNYEEFLSLGTTLSGGDEKVEDIRVGLLGLQRDIKAVRDKVDARRDDVAELLKQKKDLKREVGVGRALLEIAERLDQLEEQLNIGSGKTAVLKQVKPQEEGVQWDQDWTETTIDESDDEYDSDDGTGMPPRLKRRTEDFLILKHLISRHSPHHPFILDQQHRIQKLRDILLSDLDIAIKQESEVKMKQKLLQVRATVED
;
A
#
# COMPACT_ATOMS: atom_id res chain seq x y z
N MET A 1 59.44 15.82 41.46
CA MET A 1 60.81 16.37 41.62
C MET A 1 60.78 17.75 40.97
N SER A 2 60.89 18.89 41.64
CA SER A 2 61.76 19.24 42.77
C SER A 2 61.04 20.24 43.69
N SER A 3 61.17 20.04 45.00
CA SER A 3 60.73 20.97 46.05
C SER A 3 61.86 21.93 46.40
N ARG A 4 61.58 23.22 46.57
CA ARG A 4 62.43 24.09 47.38
C ARG A 4 61.59 25.17 48.08
N PHE A 5 61.27 24.89 49.33
CA PHE A 5 60.89 25.89 50.32
C PHE A 5 62.11 26.79 50.62
N TYR A 6 61.88 28.09 50.73
CA TYR A 6 62.71 29.01 51.52
C TYR A 6 61.81 29.72 52.51
N PHE A 7 62.20 29.64 53.78
CA PHE A 7 61.58 30.31 54.93
C PHE A 7 62.46 31.51 55.30
N GLY A 8 61.83 32.62 55.67
CA GLY A 8 62.38 33.55 56.68
C GLY A 8 63.21 34.73 56.17
N GLY A 9 62.65 35.92 56.38
CA GLY A 9 63.36 37.21 56.34
C GLY A 9 62.40 38.35 56.64
N SER A 10 62.12 38.59 57.93
CA SER A 10 61.58 39.87 58.39
C SER A 10 62.72 40.88 58.49
N ASP A 11 62.56 42.03 57.84
CA ASP A 11 63.23 43.31 58.14
C ASP A 11 62.26 44.39 57.59
N SER A 12 61.42 45.03 58.40
CA SER A 12 61.71 46.22 59.22
C SER A 12 62.25 47.40 58.40
N GLY A 13 61.47 48.49 58.30
CA GLY A 13 61.99 49.84 58.08
C GLY A 13 61.62 50.55 56.77
N SER A 14 60.67 51.50 56.90
CA SER A 14 60.63 52.85 56.30
C SER A 14 61.05 53.08 54.84
N GLU A 15 60.17 53.72 54.06
CA GLU A 15 60.36 55.13 53.64
C GLU A 15 59.16 55.59 52.80
N VAL A 16 58.61 56.75 53.17
CA VAL A 16 57.56 57.48 52.44
C VAL A 16 58.28 58.23 51.32
N ASP A 17 58.02 57.83 50.08
CA ASP A 17 58.55 58.48 48.88
C ASP A 17 57.50 59.50 48.39
N ASP A 18 57.78 60.80 48.57
CA ASP A 18 56.84 61.92 48.42
C ASP A 18 56.82 62.51 46.98
N ASP A 19 57.33 61.79 45.97
CA ASP A 19 57.46 62.26 44.58
C ASP A 19 56.81 61.33 43.53
N ALA A 20 55.65 60.74 43.85
CA ALA A 20 54.81 60.06 42.86
C ALA A 20 53.97 61.09 42.07
N PRO A 21 54.02 61.13 40.71
CA PRO A 21 53.18 62.04 39.92
C PRO A 21 51.71 61.75 40.16
N LEU A 22 50.94 62.81 40.48
CA LEU A 22 49.52 62.71 40.80
C LEU A 22 48.75 61.99 39.67
N PRO A 23 47.88 61.03 40.02
CA PRO A 23 47.11 60.28 39.02
C PRO A 23 46.12 61.21 38.30
N PHE A 24 46.16 61.23 36.97
CA PHE A 24 45.15 61.91 36.16
C PHE A 24 43.75 61.34 36.45
N PRO A 25 42.70 62.18 36.51
CA PRO A 25 41.35 61.71 36.71
C PRO A 25 40.95 60.79 35.55
N LYS A 26 40.40 59.61 35.89
CA LYS A 26 39.85 58.67 34.91
C LYS A 26 38.57 59.28 34.29
N PRO A 27 38.39 59.15 32.96
CA PRO A 27 37.18 59.63 32.28
C PRO A 27 35.90 59.09 32.93
N ILE A 28 34.82 59.85 32.84
CA ILE A 28 33.50 59.41 33.29
C ILE A 28 33.03 58.21 32.45
N ASP A 29 32.77 57.09 33.12
CA ASP A 29 32.25 55.88 32.49
C ASP A 29 30.75 56.03 32.19
N ARG A 30 30.35 55.76 30.93
CA ARG A 30 28.96 55.80 30.47
C ARG A 30 28.09 54.76 31.17
N ALA A 31 28.68 53.65 31.62
CA ALA A 31 27.95 52.57 32.27
C ALA A 31 27.28 53.00 33.58
N ALA A 32 27.81 54.02 34.27
CA ALA A 32 27.22 54.52 35.52
C ALA A 32 25.83 55.15 35.32
N PHE A 33 25.55 55.68 34.13
CA PHE A 33 24.27 56.32 33.79
C PHE A 33 23.19 55.33 33.32
N LEU A 34 23.52 54.05 33.11
CA LEU A 34 22.58 53.03 32.67
C LEU A 34 21.86 52.31 33.82
N THR A 35 22.13 52.73 35.06
CA THR A 35 21.52 52.13 36.25
C THR A 35 20.06 52.59 36.39
N PRO A 36 19.10 51.68 36.67
CA PRO A 36 17.67 52.03 36.70
C PRO A 36 17.29 52.95 37.87
N ASP A 37 18.08 52.95 38.95
CA ASP A 37 17.92 53.80 40.13
C ASP A 37 19.01 54.88 40.20
N PHE A 38 19.35 55.47 39.05
CA PHE A 38 20.38 56.51 38.99
C PHE A 38 19.98 57.73 39.82
N ASP A 39 20.78 58.07 40.83
CA ASP A 39 20.68 59.32 41.58
C ASP A 39 21.94 60.17 41.38
N ALA A 40 21.73 61.39 40.88
CA ALA A 40 22.81 62.31 40.58
C ALA A 40 23.57 62.75 41.83
N ALA A 41 22.90 62.85 42.99
CA ALA A 41 23.55 63.28 44.23
C ALA A 41 24.51 62.23 44.76
N THR A 42 24.08 60.96 44.81
CA THR A 42 24.94 59.82 45.16
C THR A 42 26.06 59.61 44.14
N PHE A 43 25.78 59.74 42.84
CA PHE A 43 26.81 59.65 41.79
C PHE A 43 27.90 60.72 41.93
N LEU A 44 27.52 62.00 42.10
CA LEU A 44 28.48 63.09 42.29
C LEU A 44 29.27 62.94 43.60
N SER A 45 28.64 62.42 44.66
CA SER A 45 29.33 62.14 45.93
C SER A 45 30.31 60.98 45.84
N SER A 46 30.06 59.97 45.00
CA SER A 46 31.03 58.91 44.70
C SER A 46 32.21 59.39 43.84
N LEU A 47 32.06 60.58 43.25
CA LEU A 47 33.04 61.20 42.35
C LEU A 47 34.02 62.12 43.07
N SER A 48 33.72 62.52 44.32
CA SER A 48 34.55 63.47 45.09
C SER A 48 35.93 62.94 45.48
N ASP A 49 36.15 61.63 45.38
CA ASP A 49 37.47 60.99 45.58
C ASP A 49 38.43 61.23 44.40
N ARG A 50 37.92 61.76 43.28
CA ARG A 50 38.74 62.26 42.18
C ARG A 50 39.10 63.71 42.49
N PHE A 51 40.39 63.99 42.72
CA PHE A 51 40.95 65.33 42.93
C PHE A 51 40.85 66.21 41.65
N GLN A 52 39.64 66.41 41.12
CA GLN A 52 39.32 67.18 39.92
C GLN A 52 38.62 68.48 40.33
N THR A 53 38.81 69.56 39.57
CA THR A 53 38.07 70.79 39.82
C THR A 53 36.61 70.62 39.38
N LEU A 54 35.70 71.33 40.05
CA LEU A 54 34.27 71.30 39.68
C LEU A 54 34.03 71.82 38.26
N GLU A 55 34.87 72.74 37.79
CA GLU A 55 34.80 73.31 36.44
C GLU A 55 35.15 72.26 35.37
N ASP A 56 36.18 71.45 35.59
CA ASP A 56 36.57 70.37 34.68
C ASP A 56 35.51 69.26 34.61
N LEU A 57 34.93 68.88 35.76
CA LEU A 57 33.84 67.91 35.82
C LEU A 57 32.60 68.42 35.06
N GLN A 58 32.28 69.70 35.21
CA GLN A 58 31.16 70.31 34.51
C GLN A 58 31.39 70.35 32.98
N ALA A 59 32.62 70.63 32.55
CA ALA A 59 33.00 70.61 31.14
C ALA A 59 32.89 69.18 30.56
N GLU A 60 33.40 68.18 31.27
CA GLU A 60 33.37 66.77 30.87
C GLU A 60 31.93 66.23 30.75
N LEU A 61 31.04 66.56 31.71
CA LEU A 61 29.62 66.18 31.62
C LEU A 61 28.90 66.86 30.45
N ARG A 62 29.22 68.12 30.14
CA ARG A 62 28.65 68.83 28.99
C ARG A 62 29.12 68.23 27.67
N GLU A 63 30.39 67.89 27.56
CA GLU A 63 30.95 67.23 26.38
C GLU A 63 30.34 65.84 26.17
N LEU A 64 30.18 65.06 27.24
CA LEU A 64 29.51 63.77 27.21
C LEU A 64 28.05 63.91 26.75
N SER A 65 27.31 64.87 27.29
CA SER A 65 25.93 65.14 26.87
C SER A 65 25.83 65.54 25.40
N HIS A 66 26.75 66.37 24.91
CA HIS A 66 26.77 66.77 23.50
C HIS A 66 27.07 65.57 22.59
N THR A 67 28.04 64.74 22.99
CA THR A 67 28.42 63.53 22.26
C THR A 67 27.26 62.53 22.20
N VAL A 68 26.57 62.28 23.31
CA VAL A 68 25.41 61.38 23.35
C VAL A 68 24.26 61.91 22.50
N ASN A 69 23.99 63.22 22.54
CA ASN A 69 22.95 63.82 21.70
C ASN A 69 23.27 63.66 20.21
N LYS A 70 24.54 63.81 19.82
CA LYS A 70 24.98 63.60 18.45
C LYS A 70 24.86 62.12 18.05
N GLU A 71 25.35 61.21 18.88
CA GLU A 71 25.23 59.77 18.66
C GLU A 71 23.77 59.31 18.55
N LEU A 72 22.85 59.91 19.31
CA LEU A 72 21.42 59.61 19.22
C LEU A 72 20.85 60.05 17.86
N VAL A 73 21.20 61.25 17.39
CA VAL A 73 20.76 61.73 16.07
C VAL A 73 21.35 60.87 14.96
N ASP A 74 22.62 60.52 15.05
CA ASP A 74 23.30 59.65 14.08
C ASP A 74 22.65 58.26 14.07
N LEU A 75 22.39 57.65 15.23
CA LEU A 75 21.74 56.34 15.35
C LEU A 75 20.28 56.35 14.88
N VAL A 76 19.55 57.45 15.08
CA VAL A 76 18.20 57.60 14.54
C VAL A 76 18.27 57.70 13.02
N ASN A 77 19.18 58.50 12.47
CA ASN A 77 19.31 58.65 11.02
C ASN A 77 19.77 57.37 10.34
N ASP A 78 20.75 56.66 10.92
CA ASP A 78 21.28 55.41 10.40
C ASP A 78 20.22 54.30 10.37
N ASN A 79 19.37 54.22 11.41
CA ASN A 79 18.34 53.19 11.50
C ASN A 79 16.99 53.60 10.90
N TYR A 80 16.79 54.88 10.55
CA TYR A 80 15.52 55.38 10.01
C TYR A 80 15.15 54.69 8.68
N GLU A 81 16.15 54.47 7.81
CA GLU A 81 15.96 53.74 6.56
C GLU A 81 15.54 52.28 6.82
N GLU A 82 16.13 51.64 7.82
CA GLU A 82 15.79 50.26 8.19
C GLU A 82 14.36 50.17 8.73
N PHE A 83 13.94 51.08 9.62
CA PHE A 83 12.57 51.09 10.15
C PHE A 83 11.51 51.36 9.08
N LEU A 84 11.79 52.25 8.12
CA LEU A 84 10.88 52.47 6.98
C LEU A 84 10.83 51.24 6.05
N SER A 85 11.96 50.58 5.81
CA SER A 85 12.00 49.35 5.02
C SER A 85 11.24 48.20 5.68
N LEU A 86 11.32 48.08 7.00
CA LEU A 86 10.61 47.07 7.78
C LEU A 86 9.10 47.36 7.80
N GLY A 87 8.71 48.62 7.99
CA GLY A 87 7.31 49.05 7.95
C GLY A 87 6.65 48.80 6.59
N THR A 88 7.35 49.10 5.50
CA THR A 88 6.85 48.83 4.14
C THR A 88 6.77 47.34 3.83
N THR A 89 7.73 46.53 4.28
CA THR A 89 7.71 45.07 4.11
C THR A 89 6.60 44.42 4.94
N LEU A 90 6.38 44.89 6.17
CA LEU A 90 5.34 44.37 7.05
C LEU A 90 3.94 44.77 6.56
N SER A 91 3.78 46.00 6.04
CA SER A 91 2.50 46.48 5.48
C SER A 91 2.00 45.67 4.27
N GLY A 92 2.88 44.96 3.56
CA GLY A 92 2.51 44.06 2.45
C GLY A 92 2.64 42.57 2.80
N GLY A 93 3.04 42.23 4.02
CA GLY A 93 3.20 40.85 4.47
C GLY A 93 1.85 40.15 4.65
N ASP A 94 0.86 40.86 5.20
CA ASP A 94 -0.48 40.32 5.47
C ASP A 94 -1.21 39.91 4.18
N GLU A 95 -1.07 40.68 3.10
CA GLU A 95 -1.65 40.34 1.79
C GLU A 95 -1.07 39.04 1.23
N LYS A 96 0.26 38.87 1.28
CA LYS A 96 0.92 37.63 0.83
C LYS A 96 0.53 36.42 1.68
N VAL A 97 0.35 36.61 2.98
CA VAL A 97 -0.09 35.53 3.88
C VAL A 97 -1.53 35.13 3.56
N GLU A 98 -2.40 36.10 3.29
CA GLU A 98 -3.79 35.82 2.90
C GLU A 98 -3.87 35.15 1.53
N ASP A 99 -3.05 35.56 0.55
CA ASP A 99 -2.94 34.89 -0.75
C ASP A 99 -2.52 33.41 -0.61
N ILE A 100 -1.50 33.14 0.21
CA ILE A 100 -1.06 31.78 0.51
C ILE A 100 -2.19 30.99 1.19
N ARG A 101 -2.92 31.60 2.13
CA ARG A 101 -4.04 30.98 2.81
C ARG A 101 -5.16 30.61 1.84
N VAL A 102 -5.52 31.50 0.92
CA VAL A 102 -6.50 31.24 -0.13
C VAL A 102 -6.02 30.11 -1.06
N GLY A 103 -4.74 30.14 -1.46
CA GLY A 103 -4.12 29.08 -2.26
C GLY A 103 -4.16 27.71 -1.57
N LEU A 104 -3.87 27.65 -0.27
CA LEU A 104 -3.94 26.43 0.53
C LEU A 104 -5.38 25.90 0.69
N LEU A 105 -6.36 26.78 0.84
CA LEU A 105 -7.77 26.40 0.89
C LEU A 105 -8.24 25.84 -0.48
N GLY A 106 -7.78 26.43 -1.58
CA GLY A 106 -7.99 25.92 -2.93
C GLY A 106 -7.40 24.52 -3.10
N LEU A 107 -6.13 24.35 -2.74
CA LEU A 107 -5.45 23.06 -2.79
C LEU A 107 -6.14 22.00 -1.92
N GLN A 108 -6.58 22.36 -0.71
CA GLN A 108 -7.31 21.46 0.17
C GLN A 108 -8.63 21.00 -0.48
N ARG A 109 -9.34 21.91 -1.17
CA ARG A 109 -10.57 21.58 -1.89
C ARG A 109 -10.27 20.65 -3.07
N ASP A 110 -9.22 20.91 -3.83
CA ASP A 110 -8.84 20.09 -4.98
C ASP A 110 -8.43 18.69 -4.56
N ILE A 111 -7.64 18.56 -3.48
CA ILE A 111 -7.25 17.26 -2.92
C ILE A 111 -8.49 16.48 -2.45
N LYS A 112 -9.45 17.14 -1.78
CA LYS A 112 -10.71 16.50 -1.40
C LYS A 112 -11.49 16.01 -2.62
N ALA A 113 -11.63 16.85 -3.65
CA ALA A 113 -12.33 16.47 -4.88
C ALA A 113 -11.66 15.31 -5.61
N VAL A 114 -10.32 15.25 -5.62
CA VAL A 114 -9.57 14.11 -6.18
C VAL A 114 -9.80 12.86 -5.34
N ARG A 115 -9.72 12.98 -4.01
CA ARG A 115 -10.01 11.87 -3.10
C ARG A 115 -11.42 11.30 -3.33
N ASP A 116 -12.43 12.16 -3.38
CA ASP A 116 -13.82 11.73 -3.59
C ASP A 116 -13.99 11.00 -4.93
N LYS A 117 -13.31 11.46 -5.99
CA LYS A 117 -13.30 10.78 -7.30
C LYS A 117 -12.61 9.42 -7.24
N VAL A 118 -11.53 9.29 -6.47
CA VAL A 118 -10.81 8.02 -6.29
C VAL A 118 -11.64 7.04 -5.47
N ASP A 119 -12.29 7.52 -4.40
CA ASP A 119 -13.17 6.71 -3.55
C ASP A 119 -14.38 6.21 -4.37
N ALA A 120 -15.02 7.06 -5.18
CA ALA A 120 -16.10 6.64 -6.08
C ALA A 120 -15.64 5.57 -7.09
N ARG A 121 -14.49 5.77 -7.75
CA ARG A 121 -13.93 4.77 -8.67
C ARG A 121 -13.58 3.46 -7.98
N ARG A 122 -13.12 3.51 -6.74
CA ARG A 122 -12.81 2.31 -5.94
C ARG A 122 -14.09 1.51 -5.70
N ASP A 123 -15.18 2.18 -5.35
CA ASP A 123 -16.47 1.54 -5.11
C ASP A 123 -17.03 0.93 -6.40
N ASP A 124 -16.97 1.65 -7.52
CA ASP A 124 -17.37 1.14 -8.84
C ASP A 124 -16.58 -0.13 -9.21
N VAL A 125 -15.25 -0.12 -9.02
CA VAL A 125 -14.40 -1.28 -9.29
C VAL A 125 -14.74 -2.44 -8.36
N ALA A 126 -15.03 -2.18 -7.08
CA ALA A 126 -15.42 -3.22 -6.14
C ALA A 126 -16.74 -3.88 -6.55
N GLU A 127 -17.71 -3.10 -7.03
CA GLU A 127 -18.97 -3.62 -7.55
C GLU A 127 -18.74 -4.45 -8.82
N LEU A 128 -17.98 -3.93 -9.79
CA LEU A 128 -17.65 -4.64 -11.03
C LEU A 128 -16.90 -5.95 -10.76
N LEU A 129 -16.00 -5.98 -9.78
CA LEU A 129 -15.30 -7.20 -9.38
C LEU A 129 -16.25 -8.24 -8.77
N LYS A 130 -17.25 -7.80 -7.99
CA LYS A 130 -18.29 -8.69 -7.46
C LYS A 130 -19.12 -9.26 -8.60
N GLN A 131 -19.60 -8.42 -9.51
CA GLN A 131 -20.34 -8.85 -10.71
C GLN A 131 -19.52 -9.82 -11.56
N LYS A 132 -18.23 -9.53 -11.79
CA LYS A 132 -17.30 -10.43 -12.51
C LYS A 132 -17.15 -11.78 -11.82
N LYS A 133 -17.07 -11.80 -10.48
CA LYS A 133 -16.95 -13.05 -9.71
C LYS A 133 -18.22 -13.90 -9.84
N ASP A 134 -19.39 -13.27 -9.77
CA ASP A 134 -20.67 -13.96 -9.89
C ASP A 134 -20.89 -14.48 -11.30
N LEU A 135 -20.59 -13.67 -12.33
CA LEU A 135 -20.60 -14.12 -13.72
C LEU A 135 -19.60 -15.27 -13.97
N LYS A 136 -18.40 -15.22 -13.38
CA LYS A 136 -17.43 -16.33 -13.50
C LYS A 136 -17.96 -17.62 -12.86
N ARG A 137 -18.73 -17.53 -11.77
CA ARG A 137 -19.40 -18.71 -11.19
C ARG A 137 -20.49 -19.24 -12.11
N GLU A 138 -21.33 -18.38 -12.65
CA GLU A 138 -22.38 -18.77 -13.61
C GLU A 138 -21.79 -19.43 -14.86
N VAL A 139 -20.74 -18.84 -15.44
CA VAL A 139 -19.99 -19.43 -16.57
C VAL A 139 -19.37 -20.77 -16.18
N GLY A 140 -18.82 -20.88 -14.97
CA GLY A 140 -18.27 -22.15 -14.46
C GLY A 140 -19.33 -23.24 -14.35
N VAL A 141 -20.52 -22.90 -13.85
CA VAL A 141 -21.67 -23.82 -13.82
C VAL A 141 -22.10 -24.19 -15.23
N GLY A 142 -22.25 -23.20 -16.13
CA GLY A 142 -22.64 -23.45 -17.52
C GLY A 142 -21.67 -24.36 -18.28
N ARG A 143 -20.37 -24.14 -18.14
CA ARG A 143 -19.32 -24.99 -18.74
C ARG A 143 -19.37 -26.41 -18.19
N ALA A 144 -19.55 -26.58 -16.89
CA ALA A 144 -19.66 -27.91 -16.31
C ALA A 144 -20.94 -28.64 -16.76
N LEU A 145 -22.05 -27.92 -16.91
CA LEU A 145 -23.29 -28.50 -17.47
C LEU A 145 -23.12 -28.91 -18.94
N LEU A 146 -22.39 -28.13 -19.74
CA LEU A 146 -22.03 -28.50 -21.11
C LEU A 146 -21.13 -29.74 -21.13
N GLU A 147 -20.12 -29.82 -20.26
CA GLU A 147 -19.27 -31.01 -20.15
C GLU A 147 -20.08 -32.25 -19.79
N ILE A 148 -21.04 -32.13 -18.86
CA ILE A 148 -21.97 -33.22 -18.53
C ILE A 148 -22.80 -33.63 -19.75
N ALA A 149 -23.32 -32.66 -20.51
CA ALA A 149 -24.11 -32.93 -21.71
C ALA A 149 -23.30 -33.66 -22.79
N GLU A 150 -22.08 -33.17 -23.09
CA GLU A 150 -21.20 -33.77 -24.10
C GLU A 150 -20.77 -35.19 -23.71
N ARG A 151 -20.38 -35.41 -22.46
CA ARG A 151 -20.03 -36.76 -21.97
C ARG A 151 -21.23 -37.71 -22.01
N LEU A 152 -22.42 -37.20 -21.72
CA LEU A 152 -23.64 -37.98 -21.78
C LEU A 152 -24.00 -38.36 -23.23
N ASP A 153 -23.84 -37.43 -24.18
CA ASP A 153 -24.02 -37.69 -25.62
C ASP A 153 -22.99 -38.72 -26.13
N GLN A 154 -21.73 -38.58 -25.74
CA GLN A 154 -20.66 -39.54 -26.09
C GLN A 154 -20.95 -40.94 -25.54
N LEU A 155 -21.40 -41.04 -24.28
CA LEU A 155 -21.79 -42.32 -23.68
C LEU A 155 -23.00 -42.93 -24.39
N GLU A 156 -23.99 -42.14 -24.78
CA GLU A 156 -25.15 -42.62 -25.57
C GLU A 156 -24.74 -43.13 -26.96
N GLU A 157 -23.82 -42.43 -27.63
CA GLU A 157 -23.25 -42.87 -28.90
C GLU A 157 -22.48 -44.18 -28.73
N GLN A 158 -21.59 -44.25 -27.72
CA GLN A 158 -20.80 -45.45 -27.44
C GLN A 158 -21.64 -46.66 -27.01
N LEU A 159 -22.77 -46.43 -26.32
CA LEU A 159 -23.72 -47.47 -25.90
C LEU A 159 -24.79 -47.75 -26.96
N ASN A 160 -24.67 -47.17 -28.16
CA ASN A 160 -25.57 -47.38 -29.30
C ASN A 160 -27.06 -47.10 -28.99
N ILE A 161 -27.34 -46.21 -28.05
CA ILE A 161 -28.72 -45.76 -27.77
C ILE A 161 -29.25 -44.90 -28.94
N GLY A 162 -28.35 -44.44 -29.81
CA GLY A 162 -28.63 -43.71 -31.04
C GLY A 162 -28.82 -44.56 -32.30
N SER A 163 -29.59 -45.65 -32.29
CA SER A 163 -30.20 -46.11 -33.55
C SER A 163 -31.40 -45.19 -33.85
N GLY A 164 -31.15 -44.00 -34.40
CA GLY A 164 -32.24 -43.22 -34.99
C GLY A 164 -32.09 -41.73 -35.28
N LYS A 165 -31.09 -40.98 -34.77
CA LYS A 165 -31.09 -39.51 -34.94
C LYS A 165 -29.72 -38.84 -35.03
N THR A 166 -28.79 -39.33 -35.85
CA THR A 166 -27.51 -38.61 -36.13
C THR A 166 -27.14 -38.68 -37.62
N ALA A 167 -28.12 -38.44 -38.50
CA ALA A 167 -27.87 -38.30 -39.95
C ALA A 167 -28.24 -36.91 -40.50
N VAL A 168 -28.73 -35.99 -39.67
CA VAL A 168 -29.11 -34.65 -40.10
C VAL A 168 -28.41 -33.68 -39.17
N LEU A 169 -27.33 -33.09 -39.66
CA LEU A 169 -26.71 -31.80 -39.31
C LEU A 169 -25.22 -31.85 -39.68
N LYS A 170 -24.95 -32.16 -40.95
CA LYS A 170 -23.70 -31.79 -41.60
C LYS A 170 -24.08 -30.81 -42.70
N GLN A 171 -23.38 -29.68 -42.74
CA GLN A 171 -23.52 -28.53 -43.65
C GLN A 171 -24.47 -27.42 -43.18
N VAL A 172 -23.91 -26.45 -42.44
CA VAL A 172 -23.93 -25.04 -42.86
C VAL A 172 -22.60 -24.41 -42.41
N LYS A 173 -21.76 -24.00 -43.37
CA LYS A 173 -20.72 -23.00 -43.15
C LYS A 173 -21.36 -21.62 -43.30
N PRO A 174 -21.07 -20.66 -42.41
CA PRO A 174 -21.04 -19.26 -42.80
C PRO A 174 -19.61 -18.71 -42.67
N GLN A 175 -19.12 -18.15 -43.77
CA GLN A 175 -18.07 -17.13 -43.77
C GLN A 175 -18.69 -15.82 -43.23
N GLU A 176 -18.05 -15.17 -42.26
CA GLU A 176 -17.44 -13.83 -42.41
C GLU A 176 -17.03 -13.23 -41.05
N GLU A 177 -15.77 -12.78 -41.05
CA GLU A 177 -15.16 -11.63 -40.38
C GLU A 177 -15.51 -11.21 -38.94
N GLY A 178 -14.44 -11.11 -38.14
CA GLY A 178 -14.30 -10.08 -37.11
C GLY A 178 -14.49 -10.56 -35.67
N VAL A 179 -13.40 -10.96 -35.02
CA VAL A 179 -12.81 -10.35 -33.81
C VAL A 179 -11.66 -11.27 -33.40
N GLN A 180 -10.43 -10.75 -33.42
CA GLN A 180 -9.24 -11.41 -32.90
C GLN A 180 -9.32 -11.37 -31.37
N TRP A 181 -9.72 -12.49 -30.76
CA TRP A 181 -9.64 -12.65 -29.32
C TRP A 181 -8.22 -13.05 -28.95
N ASP A 182 -7.66 -12.26 -28.04
CA ASP A 182 -6.31 -12.31 -27.49
C ASP A 182 -5.89 -13.76 -27.13
N GLN A 183 -4.85 -14.26 -27.80
CA GLN A 183 -4.26 -15.59 -27.61
C GLN A 183 -3.28 -15.58 -26.43
N ASP A 184 -3.76 -15.23 -25.23
CA ASP A 184 -2.93 -15.18 -24.02
C ASP A 184 -3.53 -15.99 -22.86
N TRP A 185 -4.22 -17.11 -23.14
CA TRP A 185 -4.60 -18.09 -22.10
C TRP A 185 -4.71 -19.54 -22.63
N THR A 186 -3.91 -19.91 -23.63
CA THR A 186 -3.63 -21.34 -23.89
C THR A 186 -2.43 -21.74 -23.02
N GLU A 187 -2.73 -21.97 -21.75
CA GLU A 187 -1.83 -22.65 -20.83
C GLU A 187 -1.51 -24.03 -21.41
N THR A 188 -0.23 -24.20 -21.70
CA THR A 188 0.46 -25.41 -22.11
C THR A 188 0.02 -26.63 -21.29
N THR A 189 -0.75 -27.52 -21.91
CA THR A 189 -0.67 -28.96 -21.66
C THR A 189 -0.93 -29.70 -22.98
N ILE A 190 0.00 -29.59 -23.92
CA ILE A 190 0.23 -30.66 -24.88
C ILE A 190 1.49 -31.37 -24.38
N ASP A 191 1.29 -32.18 -23.35
CA ASP A 191 2.13 -33.34 -23.13
C ASP A 191 1.40 -34.48 -23.84
N GLU A 192 1.67 -34.63 -25.14
CA GLU A 192 1.46 -35.89 -25.85
C GLU A 192 2.57 -36.85 -25.40
N SER A 193 2.55 -37.18 -24.10
CA SER A 193 3.10 -38.43 -23.62
C SER A 193 2.04 -39.49 -23.92
N ASP A 194 2.20 -40.09 -25.10
CA ASP A 194 1.69 -41.42 -25.44
C ASP A 194 2.36 -42.44 -24.51
N ASP A 195 2.10 -42.31 -23.21
CA ASP A 195 2.34 -43.36 -22.26
C ASP A 195 1.23 -44.37 -22.50
N GLU A 196 1.57 -45.33 -23.34
CA GLU A 196 1.00 -46.66 -23.43
C GLU A 196 0.94 -47.24 -22.00
N TYR A 197 -0.07 -46.84 -21.22
CA TYR A 197 -0.47 -47.52 -20.00
C TYR A 197 -1.12 -48.83 -20.43
N ASP A 198 -0.29 -49.77 -20.86
CA ASP A 198 -0.56 -51.20 -20.72
C ASP A 198 -0.53 -51.52 -19.23
N SER A 199 -1.53 -51.00 -18.50
CA SER A 199 -1.89 -51.54 -17.21
C SER A 199 -2.60 -52.85 -17.52
N ASP A 200 -1.79 -53.91 -17.60
CA ASP A 200 -2.18 -55.30 -17.37
C ASP A 200 -2.86 -55.42 -16.00
N ASP A 201 -4.06 -54.86 -15.87
CA ASP A 201 -4.95 -55.09 -14.75
C ASP A 201 -6.00 -56.09 -15.22
N GLY A 202 -5.73 -57.36 -14.93
CA GLY A 202 -6.57 -58.52 -15.14
C GLY A 202 -7.97 -58.35 -14.52
N THR A 203 -8.82 -57.62 -15.24
CA THR A 203 -10.21 -57.34 -14.86
C THR A 203 -11.18 -58.22 -15.65
N GLY A 204 -10.72 -58.98 -16.65
CA GLY A 204 -11.56 -59.83 -17.52
C GLY A 204 -12.59 -59.06 -18.35
N MET A 205 -12.65 -57.75 -18.17
CA MET A 205 -13.59 -56.87 -18.82
C MET A 205 -13.12 -56.55 -20.23
N PRO A 206 -13.99 -56.63 -21.25
CA PRO A 206 -13.63 -56.16 -22.57
C PRO A 206 -13.24 -54.66 -22.47
N PRO A 207 -12.15 -54.22 -23.14
CA PRO A 207 -11.57 -52.90 -22.94
C PRO A 207 -12.56 -51.75 -23.26
N ARG A 208 -13.53 -52.01 -24.14
CA ARG A 208 -14.63 -51.08 -24.45
C ARG A 208 -15.59 -50.90 -23.28
N LEU A 209 -15.91 -51.97 -22.56
CA LEU A 209 -16.81 -51.90 -21.41
C LEU A 209 -16.13 -51.22 -20.21
N LYS A 210 -14.82 -51.44 -20.04
CA LYS A 210 -14.01 -50.73 -19.03
C LYS A 210 -14.00 -49.22 -19.25
N ARG A 211 -13.74 -48.78 -20.49
CA ARG A 211 -13.80 -47.34 -20.83
C ARG A 211 -15.19 -46.74 -20.58
N ARG A 212 -16.26 -47.44 -20.98
CA ARG A 212 -17.65 -46.99 -20.74
C ARG A 212 -18.00 -46.89 -19.25
N THR A 213 -17.57 -47.85 -18.42
CA THR A 213 -17.82 -47.79 -16.98
C THR A 213 -17.03 -46.68 -16.31
N GLU A 214 -15.77 -46.46 -16.71
CA GLU A 214 -14.95 -45.35 -16.24
C GLU A 214 -15.58 -43.99 -16.60
N ASP A 215 -15.99 -43.81 -17.87
CA ASP A 215 -16.65 -42.59 -18.34
C ASP A 215 -17.98 -42.33 -17.61
N PHE A 216 -18.77 -43.36 -17.33
CA PHE A 216 -20.00 -43.24 -16.55
C PHE A 216 -19.74 -42.89 -15.08
N LEU A 217 -18.70 -43.43 -14.46
CA LEU A 217 -18.30 -43.07 -13.09
C LEU A 217 -17.82 -41.63 -13.02
N ILE A 218 -17.10 -41.15 -14.03
CA ILE A 218 -16.71 -39.73 -14.11
C ILE A 218 -17.95 -38.85 -14.27
N LEU A 219 -18.90 -39.22 -15.14
CA LEU A 219 -20.18 -38.53 -15.29
C LEU A 219 -20.93 -38.45 -13.94
N LYS A 220 -21.01 -39.56 -13.20
CA LYS A 220 -21.63 -39.60 -11.86
C LYS A 220 -20.91 -38.69 -10.87
N HIS A 221 -19.57 -38.65 -10.91
CA HIS A 221 -18.78 -37.75 -10.06
C HIS A 221 -19.03 -36.28 -10.40
N LEU A 222 -19.06 -35.93 -11.69
CA LEU A 222 -19.37 -34.57 -12.15
C LEU A 222 -20.78 -34.15 -11.71
N ILE A 223 -21.78 -35.01 -11.88
CA ILE A 223 -23.14 -34.75 -11.40
C ILE A 223 -23.18 -34.55 -9.89
N SER A 224 -22.45 -35.37 -9.12
CA SER A 224 -22.38 -35.27 -7.65
C SER A 224 -21.70 -34.00 -7.16
N ARG A 225 -20.77 -33.44 -7.96
CA ARG A 225 -20.08 -32.18 -7.66
C ARG A 225 -20.98 -30.96 -7.87
N HIS A 226 -21.96 -31.07 -8.75
CA HIS A 226 -22.95 -30.02 -9.01
C HIS A 226 -24.24 -30.28 -8.23
N SER A 227 -25.03 -29.24 -7.98
CA SER A 227 -26.23 -29.38 -7.16
C SER A 227 -27.20 -30.38 -7.81
N PRO A 228 -27.62 -31.45 -7.10
CA PRO A 228 -28.54 -32.46 -7.64
C PRO A 228 -29.94 -31.92 -7.94
N HIS A 229 -30.23 -30.66 -7.60
CA HIS A 229 -31.49 -29.98 -7.90
C HIS A 229 -31.41 -29.00 -9.07
N HIS A 230 -30.31 -28.98 -9.84
CA HIS A 230 -30.26 -28.15 -11.03
C HIS A 230 -31.32 -28.61 -12.07
N PRO A 231 -32.16 -27.73 -12.63
CA PRO A 231 -33.25 -28.11 -13.54
C PRO A 231 -32.80 -28.97 -14.73
N PHE A 232 -31.60 -28.69 -15.26
CA PHE A 232 -31.00 -29.48 -16.34
C PHE A 232 -30.75 -30.94 -15.92
N ILE A 233 -30.19 -31.18 -14.73
CA ILE A 233 -29.88 -32.54 -14.26
C ILE A 233 -31.18 -33.35 -14.08
N LEU A 234 -32.25 -32.70 -13.61
CA LEU A 234 -33.57 -33.33 -13.48
C LEU A 234 -34.15 -33.76 -14.83
N ASP A 235 -34.00 -32.92 -15.86
CA ASP A 235 -34.45 -33.26 -17.22
C ASP A 235 -33.62 -34.40 -17.83
N GLN A 236 -32.31 -34.41 -17.58
CA GLN A 236 -31.40 -35.46 -18.07
C GLN A 236 -31.48 -36.78 -17.26
N GLN A 237 -32.18 -36.80 -16.13
CA GLN A 237 -32.25 -37.96 -15.24
C GLN A 237 -32.73 -39.25 -15.94
N HIS A 238 -33.70 -39.13 -16.84
CA HIS A 238 -34.21 -40.28 -17.60
C HIS A 238 -33.17 -40.84 -18.59
N ARG A 239 -32.32 -40.00 -19.18
CA ARG A 239 -31.21 -40.45 -20.04
C ARG A 239 -30.14 -41.17 -19.23
N ILE A 240 -29.79 -40.62 -18.07
CA ILE A 240 -28.83 -41.22 -17.13
C ILE A 240 -29.31 -42.59 -16.64
N GLN A 241 -30.60 -42.73 -16.31
CA GLN A 241 -31.20 -44.01 -15.92
C GLN A 241 -31.11 -45.06 -17.04
N LYS A 242 -31.43 -44.68 -18.28
CA LYS A 242 -31.29 -45.58 -19.43
C LYS A 242 -29.85 -46.05 -19.65
N LEU A 243 -28.89 -45.12 -19.59
CA LEU A 243 -27.47 -45.42 -19.70
C LEU A 243 -27.02 -46.40 -18.62
N ARG A 244 -27.45 -46.16 -17.37
CA ARG A 244 -27.20 -47.04 -16.23
C ARG A 244 -27.77 -48.44 -16.45
N ASP A 245 -29.04 -48.55 -16.82
CA ASP A 245 -29.69 -49.85 -17.02
C ASP A 245 -29.01 -50.67 -18.12
N ILE A 246 -28.61 -50.02 -19.21
CA ILE A 246 -27.88 -50.66 -20.31
C ILE A 246 -26.48 -51.09 -19.86
N LEU A 247 -25.73 -50.23 -19.17
CA LEU A 247 -24.43 -50.57 -18.61
C LEU A 247 -24.51 -51.74 -17.63
N LEU A 248 -25.52 -51.78 -16.75
CA LEU A 248 -25.74 -52.89 -15.83
C LEU A 248 -26.06 -54.19 -16.59
N SER A 249 -26.84 -54.11 -17.68
CA SER A 249 -27.11 -55.27 -18.52
C SER A 249 -25.85 -55.79 -19.25
N ASP A 250 -25.00 -54.90 -19.76
CA ASP A 250 -23.72 -55.23 -20.39
C ASP A 250 -22.74 -55.83 -19.37
N LEU A 251 -22.70 -55.28 -18.14
CA LEU A 251 -21.94 -55.81 -17.01
C LEU A 251 -22.41 -57.21 -16.60
N ASP A 252 -23.72 -57.43 -16.52
CA ASP A 252 -24.28 -58.75 -16.17
C ASP A 252 -23.96 -59.80 -17.25
N ILE A 253 -23.92 -59.41 -18.52
CA ILE A 253 -23.47 -60.29 -19.62
C ILE A 253 -21.98 -60.61 -19.48
N ALA A 254 -21.13 -59.61 -19.19
CA ALA A 254 -19.71 -59.82 -18.98
C ALA A 254 -19.42 -60.72 -17.76
N ILE A 255 -20.14 -60.54 -16.65
CA ILE A 255 -20.03 -61.39 -15.44
C ILE A 255 -20.41 -62.85 -15.75
N LYS A 256 -21.39 -63.08 -16.62
CA LYS A 256 -21.80 -64.44 -17.03
C LYS A 256 -20.79 -65.11 -17.96
N GLN A 257 -20.13 -64.34 -18.83
CA GLN A 257 -19.13 -64.83 -19.77
C GLN A 257 -17.79 -65.13 -19.09
N GLU A 258 -17.45 -64.38 -18.05
CA GLU A 258 -16.22 -64.57 -17.31
C GLU A 258 -16.24 -65.92 -16.57
N SER A 259 -15.10 -66.63 -16.54
CA SER A 259 -14.99 -67.94 -15.87
C SER A 259 -14.14 -67.87 -14.60
N GLU A 260 -13.26 -66.88 -14.50
CA GLU A 260 -12.41 -66.69 -13.33
C GLU A 260 -13.13 -66.03 -12.15
N VAL A 261 -13.02 -66.65 -10.97
CA VAL A 261 -13.67 -66.18 -9.74
C VAL A 261 -13.15 -64.81 -9.28
N LYS A 262 -11.84 -64.56 -9.44
CA LYS A 262 -11.22 -63.26 -9.07
C LYS A 262 -11.72 -62.12 -9.96
N MET A 263 -11.84 -62.37 -11.27
CA MET A 263 -12.35 -61.38 -12.22
C MET A 263 -13.84 -61.13 -12.00
N LYS A 264 -14.63 -62.16 -11.71
CA LYS A 264 -16.04 -62.00 -11.28
C LYS A 264 -16.20 -61.12 -10.05
N GLN A 265 -15.35 -61.28 -9.04
CA GLN A 265 -15.39 -60.43 -7.84
C GLN A 265 -15.10 -58.96 -8.17
N LYS A 266 -14.11 -58.70 -9.03
CA LYS A 266 -13.80 -57.33 -9.50
C LYS A 266 -14.97 -56.73 -10.31
N LEU A 267 -15.58 -57.50 -11.21
CA LEU A 267 -16.75 -57.06 -11.99
C LEU A 267 -17.98 -56.80 -11.11
N LEU A 268 -18.20 -57.60 -10.06
CA LEU A 268 -19.25 -57.36 -9.07
C LEU A 268 -19.00 -56.07 -8.26
N GLN A 269 -17.74 -55.75 -7.97
CA GLN A 269 -17.39 -54.50 -7.30
C GLN A 269 -17.68 -53.28 -8.20
N VAL A 270 -17.33 -53.35 -9.49
CA VAL A 270 -17.65 -52.30 -10.48
C VAL A 270 -19.16 -52.18 -10.68
N ARG A 271 -19.91 -53.28 -10.65
CA ARG A 271 -21.37 -53.27 -10.69
C ARG A 271 -21.96 -52.52 -9.50
N ALA A 272 -21.46 -52.77 -8.29
CA ALA A 272 -21.92 -52.08 -7.09
C ALA A 272 -21.67 -50.56 -7.16
N THR A 273 -20.52 -50.12 -7.68
CA THR A 273 -20.23 -48.67 -7.80
C THR A 273 -21.09 -47.95 -8.84
N VAL A 274 -21.54 -48.65 -9.87
CA VAL A 274 -22.50 -48.16 -10.88
C VAL A 274 -23.94 -48.18 -10.35
N GLU A 275 -24.29 -49.10 -9.44
CA GLU A 275 -25.60 -49.18 -8.80
C GLU A 275 -25.82 -48.17 -7.67
N ASP A 276 -24.79 -47.80 -6.92
CA ASP A 276 -24.88 -46.71 -5.95
C ASP A 276 -25.07 -45.34 -6.64
#